data_AF-A0A821N3I8-F1
#
_entry.id   AF-A0A821N3I8-F1
#
_cell.length_a   1.000
_cell.length_b   1.000
_cell.length_c   1.000
_cell.angle_alpha   90.00
_cell.angle_beta   90.00
_cell.angle_gamma   90.00
#
_symmetry.space_group_name_H-M   'P 1'
#
loop_
_entity.id
_entity.type
_entity.pdbx_description
1 polymer ?
#
loop_
_entity_poly.entity_id
_entity_poly.type
_entity_poly.pdbx_seq_one_letter_code
_entity_poly.pdbx_strand_id
1 'polypeptide(L)'
;IANIVDIQLPYSIIVDYAHASLLRHSKSIFSELYRRLSPAIRDDVDIALAKQPFPHFFNRRMKSFKDLSFVKATEVRNILFYGFLPIFHQHLPINLLSHFALYITGMRLLHGSPIFGDKTPEIAHVLLMKYYEDFCLFYHGLENFVLHVHSHFKAQHQKFGAFSHLGSFGQESLVGYMGSNFTGTRYQGDIISENYSLDIVLRHEIN
;
A
#
# COMPACT_ATOMS: atom_id res chain seq x y z
N ILE A 1 -24.16 -35.45 -7.80
CA ILE A 1 -24.13 -34.11 -7.17
C ILE A 1 -22.77 -34.01 -6.50
N ALA A 2 -21.85 -33.24 -7.10
CA ALA A 2 -20.47 -33.18 -6.63
C ALA A 2 -20.44 -32.50 -5.25
N ASN A 3 -19.80 -33.15 -4.28
CA ASN A 3 -19.42 -32.54 -3.01
C ASN A 3 -18.53 -31.34 -3.33
N ILE A 4 -19.11 -30.14 -3.32
CA ILE A 4 -18.35 -28.91 -3.24
C ILE A 4 -17.63 -29.01 -1.91
N VAL A 5 -16.31 -29.15 -1.98
CA VAL A 5 -15.44 -29.10 -0.81
C VAL A 5 -15.72 -27.74 -0.17
N ASP A 6 -16.38 -27.73 0.99
CA ASP A 6 -16.49 -26.57 1.87
C ASP A 6 -15.08 -26.27 2.38
N ILE A 7 -14.27 -25.65 1.52
CA ILE A 7 -13.01 -25.07 1.93
C ILE A 7 -13.40 -23.97 2.92
N GLN A 8 -13.09 -24.16 4.20
CA GLN A 8 -13.26 -23.11 5.20
C GLN A 8 -12.55 -21.86 4.68
N LEU A 9 -13.33 -20.85 4.35
CA LEU A 9 -12.77 -19.55 3.98
C LEU A 9 -11.97 -19.04 5.19
N PRO A 10 -10.75 -18.54 4.99
CA PRO A 10 -9.94 -18.07 6.08
C PRO A 10 -10.70 -17.00 6.87
N TYR A 11 -10.79 -17.18 8.19
CA TYR A 11 -11.49 -16.31 9.13
C TYR A 11 -11.05 -14.83 9.07
N SER A 12 -9.87 -14.58 8.48
CA SER A 12 -9.39 -13.25 8.12
C SER A 12 -8.38 -13.36 6.98
N ILE A 13 -8.56 -12.57 5.92
CA ILE A 13 -7.56 -12.43 4.85
C ILE A 13 -6.63 -11.28 5.22
N ILE A 14 -5.33 -11.53 5.26
CA ILE A 14 -4.33 -10.45 5.37
C ILE A 14 -4.39 -9.66 4.07
N VAL A 15 -4.77 -8.38 4.15
CA VAL A 15 -4.75 -7.51 2.98
C VAL A 15 -3.32 -7.07 2.73
N ASP A 16 -2.83 -7.31 1.53
CA ASP A 16 -1.60 -6.66 1.09
C ASP A 16 -1.83 -5.16 0.87
N TYR A 17 -1.45 -4.36 1.87
CA TYR A 17 -1.57 -2.90 1.81
C TYR A 17 -0.72 -2.30 0.67
N ALA A 18 0.36 -2.96 0.26
CA ALA A 18 1.23 -2.41 -0.76
C ALA A 18 0.59 -2.52 -2.14
N HIS A 19 -0.09 -3.63 -2.44
CA HIS A 19 -0.87 -3.76 -3.66
C HIS A 19 -2.16 -2.94 -3.61
N ALA A 20 -2.93 -3.09 -2.53
CA ALA A 20 -4.22 -2.43 -2.39
C ALA A 20 -4.05 -0.90 -2.22
N SER A 21 -3.38 -0.47 -1.16
CA SER A 21 -3.32 0.94 -0.80
C SER A 21 -2.27 1.72 -1.58
N LEU A 22 -1.06 1.18 -1.78
CA LEU A 22 -0.01 1.92 -2.48
C LEU A 22 -0.21 1.84 -4.01
N LEU A 23 -0.07 0.64 -4.58
CA LEU A 23 -0.01 0.48 -6.04
C LEU A 23 -1.35 0.75 -6.73
N ARG A 24 -2.48 0.57 -6.05
CA ARG A 24 -3.80 0.83 -6.60
C ARG A 24 -4.37 2.15 -6.11
N HIS A 25 -4.67 2.31 -4.82
CA HIS A 25 -5.36 3.50 -4.34
C HIS A 25 -4.51 4.78 -4.45
N SER A 26 -3.31 4.79 -3.85
CA SER A 26 -2.43 5.98 -3.84
C SER A 26 -2.05 6.40 -5.25
N LYS A 27 -1.68 5.45 -6.11
CA LYS A 27 -1.36 5.75 -7.52
C LYS A 27 -2.53 6.36 -8.28
N SER A 28 -3.75 5.87 -8.08
CA SER A 28 -4.95 6.45 -8.69
C SER A 28 -5.17 7.89 -8.24
N ILE A 29 -5.07 8.16 -6.93
CA ILE A 29 -5.22 9.51 -6.38
C ILE A 29 -4.10 10.44 -6.88
N PHE A 30 -2.85 9.98 -6.89
CA PHE A 30 -1.73 10.75 -7.44
C PHE A 30 -1.97 11.13 -8.89
N SER A 31 -2.41 10.18 -9.71
CA SER A 31 -2.66 10.41 -11.13
C SER A 31 -3.82 11.39 -11.34
N GLU A 32 -4.86 11.30 -10.52
CA GLU A 32 -5.99 12.22 -10.54
C GLU A 32 -5.56 13.64 -10.15
N LEU A 33 -4.85 13.78 -9.03
CA LEU A 33 -4.40 15.08 -8.54
C LEU A 33 -3.40 15.73 -9.50
N TYR A 34 -2.48 14.95 -10.07
CA TYR A 34 -1.55 15.42 -11.10
C TYR A 34 -2.29 15.87 -12.37
N ARG A 35 -3.36 15.16 -12.78
CA ARG A 35 -4.21 15.55 -13.91
C ARG A 35 -4.96 16.87 -13.69
N ARG A 36 -5.24 17.26 -12.44
CA ARG A 36 -5.86 18.56 -12.12
C ARG A 36 -4.91 19.76 -12.26
N LEU A 37 -3.59 19.52 -12.27
CA LEU A 37 -2.58 20.57 -12.43
C LEU A 37 -2.46 21.01 -13.89
N SER A 38 -2.05 22.26 -14.11
CA SER A 38 -1.68 22.76 -15.44
C SER A 38 -0.34 22.15 -15.91
N PRO A 39 -0.07 22.07 -17.23
CA PRO A 39 1.17 21.49 -17.73
C PRO A 39 2.44 22.10 -17.16
N ALA A 40 2.50 23.43 -16.99
CA ALA A 40 3.65 24.11 -16.41
C ALA A 40 3.90 23.67 -14.96
N ILE A 41 2.85 23.61 -14.14
CA ILE A 41 2.95 23.17 -12.74
C ILE A 41 3.35 21.70 -12.66
N ARG A 42 2.90 20.86 -13.59
CA ARG A 42 3.29 19.44 -13.64
C ARG A 42 4.80 19.27 -13.81
N ASP A 43 5.41 20.05 -14.71
CA ASP A 43 6.85 20.01 -14.92
C ASP A 43 7.62 20.48 -13.67
N ASP A 44 7.14 21.54 -13.00
CA ASP A 44 7.72 22.00 -11.73
C ASP A 44 7.64 20.93 -10.63
N VAL A 45 6.49 20.27 -10.50
CA VAL A 45 6.26 19.17 -9.54
C VAL A 45 7.19 17.99 -9.83
N ASP A 46 7.38 17.62 -11.09
CA ASP A 46 8.28 16.54 -11.50
C ASP A 46 9.74 16.87 -11.17
N ILE A 47 10.16 18.11 -11.44
CA ILE A 47 11.50 18.61 -11.09
C ILE A 47 11.69 18.63 -9.57
N ALA A 48 10.70 19.10 -8.82
CA ALA A 48 10.75 19.15 -7.37
C ALA A 48 10.87 17.75 -6.76
N LEU A 49 10.09 16.78 -7.26
CA LEU A 49 10.14 15.40 -6.82
C LEU A 49 11.50 14.73 -7.09
N ALA A 50 12.06 14.97 -8.28
CA ALA A 50 13.36 14.43 -8.66
C ALA A 50 14.52 15.01 -7.83
N LYS A 51 14.39 16.28 -7.38
CA LYS A 51 15.40 17.00 -6.61
C LYS A 51 15.21 16.91 -5.10
N GLN A 52 14.09 16.37 -4.63
CA GLN A 52 13.80 16.35 -3.21
C GLN A 52 14.87 15.55 -2.44
N PRO A 53 15.50 16.16 -1.41
CA PRO A 53 16.44 15.45 -0.57
C PRO A 53 15.66 14.45 0.29
N PHE A 54 16.02 13.17 0.19
CA PHE A 54 15.46 12.13 1.02
C PHE A 54 16.49 11.62 2.02
N PRO A 55 16.03 11.03 3.13
CA PRO A 55 16.95 10.40 4.07
C PRO A 55 17.88 9.41 3.37
N HIS A 56 19.14 9.36 3.80
CA HIS A 56 20.23 8.59 3.18
C HIS A 56 19.92 7.09 3.02
N PHE A 57 18.99 6.55 3.80
CA PHE A 57 18.54 5.16 3.71
C PHE A 57 17.57 4.88 2.54
N PHE A 58 17.25 5.87 1.71
CA PHE A 58 16.50 5.65 0.48
C PHE A 58 17.45 5.27 -0.66
N ASN A 59 17.44 3.99 -1.03
CA ASN A 59 18.31 3.45 -2.08
C ASN A 59 17.94 3.90 -3.51
N ARG A 60 16.83 4.63 -3.70
CA ARG A 60 16.31 5.02 -5.02
C ARG A 60 15.81 6.46 -5.01
N ARG A 61 16.18 7.23 -6.04
CA ARG A 61 15.55 8.52 -6.35
C ARG A 61 14.11 8.30 -6.78
N MET A 62 13.24 9.25 -6.44
CA MET A 62 11.85 9.19 -6.91
C MET A 62 11.78 9.46 -8.41
N LYS A 63 10.93 8.69 -9.10
CA LYS A 63 10.60 8.93 -10.50
C LYS A 63 9.54 10.01 -10.60
N SER A 64 9.50 10.69 -11.74
CA SER A 64 8.45 11.64 -12.10
C SER A 64 7.06 11.00 -12.02
N PHE A 65 6.03 11.83 -11.80
CA PHE A 65 4.63 11.39 -11.85
C PHE A 65 4.23 10.87 -13.24
N LYS A 66 4.93 11.28 -14.31
CA LYS A 66 4.76 10.76 -15.67
C LYS A 66 5.07 9.25 -15.76
N ASP A 67 5.97 8.77 -14.90
CA ASP A 67 6.42 7.37 -14.87
C ASP A 67 5.72 6.55 -13.78
N LEU A 68 4.60 7.03 -13.23
CA LEU A 68 3.87 6.31 -12.17
C LEU A 68 3.50 4.88 -12.55
N SER A 69 3.30 4.58 -13.84
CA SER A 69 3.03 3.21 -14.29
C SER A 69 4.16 2.24 -13.92
N PHE A 70 5.40 2.72 -13.83
CA PHE A 70 6.61 1.92 -13.61
C PHE A 70 7.24 2.11 -12.23
N VAL A 71 6.53 2.73 -11.27
CA VAL A 71 7.01 2.83 -9.88
C VAL A 71 6.64 1.59 -9.08
N LYS A 72 7.60 1.13 -8.27
CA LYS A 72 7.40 0.07 -7.28
C LYS A 72 6.61 0.59 -6.09
N ALA A 73 5.99 -0.31 -5.33
CA ALA A 73 5.22 0.06 -4.14
C ALA A 73 6.07 0.83 -3.11
N THR A 74 7.34 0.46 -2.93
CA THR A 74 8.26 1.17 -2.03
C THR A 74 8.54 2.61 -2.47
N GLU A 75 8.56 2.88 -3.77
CA GLU A 75 8.69 4.23 -4.33
C GLU A 75 7.39 5.02 -4.11
N VAL A 76 6.22 4.40 -4.36
CA VAL A 76 4.90 5.00 -4.07
C VAL A 76 4.78 5.35 -2.58
N ARG A 77 5.19 4.45 -1.68
CA ARG A 77 5.20 4.69 -0.24
C ARG A 77 6.03 5.92 0.13
N ASN A 78 7.22 6.03 -0.46
CA ASN A 78 8.09 7.15 -0.19
C ASN A 78 7.45 8.46 -0.69
N ILE A 79 6.84 8.45 -1.89
CA ILE A 79 6.09 9.59 -2.41
C ILE A 79 4.97 9.93 -1.43
N LEU A 80 4.17 8.96 -1.01
CA LEU A 80 3.04 9.15 -0.11
C LEU A 80 3.44 9.80 1.22
N PHE A 81 4.48 9.29 1.88
CA PHE A 81 4.85 9.74 3.23
C PHE A 81 5.78 10.95 3.27
N TYR A 82 6.55 11.19 2.23
CA TYR A 82 7.61 12.20 2.27
C TYR A 82 7.56 13.16 1.09
N GLY A 83 7.08 12.73 -0.09
CA GLY A 83 7.12 13.57 -1.29
C GLY A 83 5.85 14.40 -1.50
N PHE A 84 4.69 13.79 -1.31
CA PHE A 84 3.43 14.32 -1.83
C PHE A 84 3.06 15.66 -1.19
N LEU A 85 2.90 15.71 0.14
CA LEU A 85 2.47 16.94 0.82
C LEU A 85 3.48 18.09 0.63
N PRO A 86 4.80 17.91 0.82
CA PRO A 86 5.76 19.00 0.63
C PRO A 86 5.75 19.59 -0.78
N ILE A 87 5.49 18.78 -1.81
CA ILE A 87 5.49 19.26 -3.20
C ILE A 87 4.13 19.86 -3.58
N PHE A 88 3.03 19.20 -3.24
CA PHE A 88 1.70 19.60 -3.73
C PHE A 88 1.04 20.70 -2.90
N HIS A 89 1.57 21.05 -1.72
CA HIS A 89 0.92 22.04 -0.85
C HIS A 89 0.74 23.43 -1.48
N GLN A 90 1.58 23.80 -2.43
CA GLN A 90 1.54 25.11 -3.11
C GLN A 90 0.63 25.12 -4.35
N HIS A 91 0.18 23.94 -4.79
CA HIS A 91 -0.44 23.76 -6.10
C HIS A 91 -1.89 23.25 -6.03
N LEU A 92 -2.31 22.71 -4.88
CA LEU A 92 -3.65 22.19 -4.67
C LEU A 92 -4.42 22.99 -3.61
N PRO A 93 -5.77 23.03 -3.67
CA PRO A 93 -6.58 23.64 -2.62
C PRO A 93 -6.34 22.98 -1.27
N ILE A 94 -6.29 23.79 -0.21
CA ILE A 94 -6.01 23.30 1.16
C ILE A 94 -7.01 22.23 1.61
N ASN A 95 -8.30 22.37 1.29
CA ASN A 95 -9.32 21.38 1.68
C ASN A 95 -9.04 19.99 1.07
N LEU A 96 -8.60 19.97 -0.20
CA LEU A 96 -8.25 18.73 -0.90
C LEU A 96 -6.98 18.09 -0.32
N LEU A 97 -5.99 18.92 0.00
CA LEU A 97 -4.76 18.46 0.66
C LEU A 97 -5.02 17.93 2.06
N SER A 98 -5.82 18.64 2.86
CA SER A 98 -6.20 18.23 4.21
C SER A 98 -6.96 16.90 4.18
N HIS A 99 -7.88 16.72 3.24
CA HIS A 99 -8.59 15.45 3.06
C HIS A 99 -7.61 14.32 2.71
N PHE A 100 -6.71 14.53 1.75
CA PHE A 100 -5.70 13.51 1.43
C PHE A 100 -4.71 13.24 2.56
N ALA A 101 -4.40 14.26 3.37
CA ALA A 101 -3.54 14.13 4.53
C ALA A 101 -4.14 13.20 5.61
N LEU A 102 -5.47 13.09 5.71
CA LEU A 102 -6.12 12.09 6.56
C LEU A 102 -5.68 10.67 6.17
N TYR A 103 -5.73 10.38 4.87
CA TYR A 103 -5.28 9.10 4.32
C TYR A 103 -3.79 8.86 4.55
N ILE A 104 -2.94 9.83 4.19
CA ILE A 104 -1.48 9.73 4.37
C ILE A 104 -1.14 9.45 5.84
N THR A 105 -1.76 10.19 6.76
CA THR A 105 -1.52 10.07 8.20
C THR A 105 -2.01 8.74 8.74
N GLY A 106 -3.23 8.31 8.38
CA GLY A 106 -3.75 7.00 8.78
C GLY A 106 -2.86 5.86 8.30
N MET A 107 -2.44 5.89 7.03
CA MET A 107 -1.50 4.91 6.49
C MET A 107 -0.14 4.94 7.19
N ARG A 108 0.36 6.14 7.53
CA ARG A 108 1.65 6.30 8.20
C ARG A 108 1.64 5.71 9.62
N LEU A 109 0.55 5.94 10.36
CA LEU A 109 0.37 5.40 11.70
C LEU A 109 0.37 3.87 11.72
N LEU A 110 -0.25 3.24 10.72
CA LEU A 110 -0.29 1.79 10.61
C LEU A 110 0.99 1.19 9.99
N HIS A 111 1.80 1.99 9.33
CA HIS A 111 3.00 1.51 8.64
C HIS A 111 4.19 1.28 9.57
N GLY A 112 4.43 2.21 10.49
CA GLY A 112 5.63 2.21 11.33
C GLY A 112 5.41 1.61 12.72
N SER A 113 6.43 1.77 13.57
CA SER A 113 6.29 1.49 15.00
C SER A 113 5.16 2.35 15.60
N PRO A 114 4.35 1.83 16.53
CA PRO A 114 3.22 2.56 17.10
C PRO A 114 3.66 3.86 17.78
N ILE A 115 3.32 5.00 17.19
CA ILE A 115 3.68 6.33 17.73
C ILE A 115 2.88 6.62 19.02
N PHE A 116 1.63 6.17 19.07
CA PHE A 116 0.71 6.40 20.19
C PHE A 116 0.45 5.12 21.00
N GLY A 117 1.39 4.16 20.96
CA GLY A 117 1.22 2.85 21.58
C GLY A 117 -0.04 2.14 21.08
N ASP A 118 -0.79 1.53 21.99
CA ASP A 118 -1.99 0.73 21.68
C ASP A 118 -3.14 1.51 21.05
N LYS A 119 -3.15 2.85 21.17
CA LYS A 119 -4.17 3.72 20.56
C LYS A 119 -3.92 4.01 19.08
N THR A 120 -2.73 3.69 18.58
CA THR A 120 -2.33 3.95 17.18
C THR A 120 -3.36 3.42 16.17
N PRO A 121 -3.80 2.14 16.23
CA PRO A 121 -4.78 1.62 15.28
C PRO A 121 -6.15 2.30 15.37
N GLU A 122 -6.63 2.67 16.56
CA GLU A 122 -7.88 3.43 16.74
C GLU A 122 -7.81 4.81 16.08
N ILE A 123 -6.72 5.56 16.32
CA ILE A 123 -6.55 6.90 15.75
C ILE A 123 -6.46 6.80 14.22
N ALA A 124 -5.68 5.85 13.70
CA ALA A 124 -5.58 5.63 12.27
C ALA A 124 -6.93 5.27 11.65
N HIS A 125 -7.75 4.46 12.33
CA HIS A 125 -9.08 4.11 11.88
C HIS A 125 -9.98 5.34 11.76
N VAL A 126 -10.00 6.22 12.76
CA VAL A 126 -10.80 7.46 12.70
C VAL A 126 -10.40 8.32 11.50
N LEU A 127 -9.10 8.47 11.24
CA LEU A 127 -8.61 9.23 10.09
C LEU A 127 -9.01 8.60 8.75
N LEU A 128 -8.87 7.28 8.61
CA LEU A 128 -9.23 6.56 7.39
C LEU A 128 -10.75 6.53 7.17
N MET A 129 -11.55 6.44 8.23
CA MET A 129 -13.02 6.52 8.13
C MET A 129 -13.46 7.91 7.72
N LYS A 130 -12.85 8.97 8.28
CA LYS A 130 -13.17 10.34 7.85
C LYS A 130 -12.78 10.59 6.39
N TYR A 131 -11.63 10.07 5.97
CA TYR A 131 -11.23 10.07 4.56
C TYR A 131 -12.25 9.34 3.66
N TYR A 132 -12.73 8.18 4.10
CA TYR A 132 -13.71 7.35 3.40
C TYR A 132 -15.06 8.07 3.25
N GLU A 133 -15.61 8.60 4.34
CA GLU A 133 -16.91 9.28 4.37
C GLU A 133 -16.97 10.47 3.40
N ASP A 134 -15.92 11.28 3.38
CA ASP A 134 -15.87 12.49 2.58
C ASP A 134 -15.31 12.23 1.16
N PHE A 135 -14.97 10.98 0.81
CA PHE A 135 -14.21 10.67 -0.41
C PHE A 135 -14.88 11.18 -1.70
N CYS A 136 -16.19 10.95 -1.84
CA CYS A 136 -16.96 11.34 -3.03
C CYS A 136 -16.97 12.86 -3.26
N LEU A 137 -16.78 13.66 -2.21
CA LEU A 137 -16.74 15.12 -2.30
C LEU A 137 -15.48 15.62 -3.01
N PHE A 138 -14.37 14.86 -2.93
CA PHE A 138 -13.07 15.28 -3.44
C PHE A 138 -12.62 14.49 -4.69
N TYR A 139 -13.04 13.24 -4.82
CA TYR A 139 -12.53 12.27 -5.81
C TYR A 139 -13.66 11.51 -6.53
N HIS A 140 -14.73 12.23 -6.88
CA HIS A 140 -15.89 11.66 -7.56
C HIS A 140 -15.51 10.75 -8.73
N GLY A 141 -16.03 9.52 -8.74
CA GLY A 141 -15.79 8.51 -9.78
C GLY A 141 -14.57 7.62 -9.55
N LEU A 142 -13.82 7.80 -8.45
CA LEU A 142 -12.71 6.93 -8.06
C LEU A 142 -13.05 5.94 -6.95
N GLU A 143 -14.31 5.90 -6.51
CA GLU A 143 -14.82 4.96 -5.52
C GLU A 143 -14.67 3.53 -6.03
N ASN A 144 -14.02 2.67 -5.24
CA ASN A 144 -13.84 1.27 -5.60
C ASN A 144 -13.68 0.42 -4.34
N PHE A 145 -13.68 -0.91 -4.48
CA PHE A 145 -13.63 -1.80 -3.31
C PHE A 145 -12.40 -1.59 -2.42
N VAL A 146 -11.26 -1.13 -2.97
CA VAL A 146 -10.04 -0.88 -2.19
C VAL A 146 -10.26 0.25 -1.19
N LEU A 147 -11.09 1.23 -1.54
CA LEU A 147 -11.46 2.30 -0.62
C LEU A 147 -12.16 1.73 0.62
N HIS A 148 -13.05 0.74 0.46
CA HIS A 148 -13.69 0.04 1.57
C HIS A 148 -12.72 -0.84 2.37
N VAL A 149 -11.74 -1.46 1.70
CA VAL A 149 -10.73 -2.32 2.34
C VAL A 149 -9.98 -1.59 3.47
N HIS A 150 -9.77 -0.28 3.36
CA HIS A 150 -9.13 0.52 4.42
C HIS A 150 -9.90 0.50 5.76
N SER A 151 -11.19 0.21 5.77
CA SER A 151 -11.96 0.08 7.02
C SER A 151 -11.51 -1.11 7.89
N HIS A 152 -10.97 -2.15 7.26
CA HIS A 152 -10.50 -3.39 7.91
C HIS A 152 -9.06 -3.31 8.43
N PHE A 153 -8.35 -2.22 8.12
CA PHE A 153 -6.93 -2.05 8.43
C PHE A 153 -6.63 -1.96 9.93
N LYS A 154 -7.59 -1.46 10.71
CA LYS A 154 -7.51 -1.49 12.18
C LYS A 154 -7.36 -2.92 12.69
N ALA A 155 -8.30 -3.79 12.32
CA ALA A 155 -8.33 -5.17 12.76
C ALA A 155 -7.09 -5.93 12.29
N GLN A 156 -6.64 -5.67 11.05
CA GLN A 156 -5.42 -6.25 10.53
C GLN A 156 -4.18 -5.82 11.33
N HIS A 157 -4.04 -4.53 11.63
CA HIS A 157 -2.91 -4.05 12.43
C HIS A 157 -2.94 -4.61 13.85
N GLN A 158 -4.11 -4.72 14.47
CA GLN A 158 -4.25 -5.30 15.81
C GLN A 158 -3.88 -6.78 15.85
N LYS A 159 -4.22 -7.53 14.79
CA LYS A 159 -3.96 -8.97 14.73
C LYS A 159 -2.54 -9.32 14.29
N PHE A 160 -1.94 -8.53 13.40
CA PHE A 160 -0.71 -8.90 12.71
C PHE A 160 0.42 -7.85 12.86
N GLY A 161 0.16 -6.70 13.48
CA GLY A 161 1.12 -5.64 13.70
C GLY A 161 1.27 -4.65 12.54
N ALA A 162 2.39 -3.92 12.53
CA ALA A 162 2.62 -2.82 11.60
C ALA A 162 2.78 -3.29 10.13
N PHE A 163 2.28 -2.48 9.19
CA PHE A 163 2.32 -2.81 7.76
C PHE A 163 3.73 -2.89 7.19
N SER A 164 4.74 -2.30 7.83
CA SER A 164 6.15 -2.53 7.45
C SER A 164 6.55 -4.00 7.49
N HIS A 165 5.85 -4.82 8.31
CA HIS A 165 6.09 -6.25 8.46
C HIS A 165 5.08 -7.12 7.69
N LEU A 166 4.02 -6.51 7.16
CA LEU A 166 2.92 -7.20 6.47
C LEU A 166 2.97 -6.87 4.97
N GLY A 167 3.67 -7.70 4.21
CA GLY A 167 3.70 -7.63 2.75
C GLY A 167 4.29 -8.90 2.14
N SER A 168 3.89 -9.21 0.91
CA SER A 168 4.36 -10.36 0.14
C SER A 168 5.72 -10.13 -0.54
N PHE A 169 6.35 -8.96 -0.40
CA PHE A 169 7.58 -8.63 -1.13
C PHE A 169 8.73 -9.62 -0.93
N GLY A 170 8.88 -10.16 0.28
CA GLY A 170 9.89 -11.18 0.55
C GLY A 170 9.64 -12.44 -0.27
N GLN A 171 8.38 -12.87 -0.34
CA GLN A 171 7.96 -14.01 -1.14
C GLN A 171 8.10 -13.74 -2.64
N GLU A 172 7.66 -12.57 -3.12
CA GLU A 172 7.80 -12.19 -4.53
C GLU A 172 9.26 -12.07 -4.97
N SER A 173 10.13 -11.54 -4.09
CA SER A 173 11.56 -11.46 -4.36
C SER A 173 12.19 -12.84 -4.40
N LEU A 174 11.77 -13.75 -3.51
CA LEU A 174 12.20 -15.15 -3.53
C LEU A 174 11.74 -15.84 -4.82
N VAL A 175 10.45 -15.76 -5.16
CA VAL A 175 9.90 -16.34 -6.41
C VAL A 175 10.60 -15.75 -7.64
N GLY A 176 10.87 -14.45 -7.66
CA GLY A 176 11.59 -13.78 -8.74
C GLY A 176 13.04 -14.26 -8.84
N TYR A 177 13.76 -14.32 -7.70
CA TYR A 177 15.13 -14.84 -7.63
C TYR A 177 15.19 -16.28 -8.15
N MET A 178 14.26 -17.11 -7.67
CA MET A 178 14.06 -18.47 -8.13
C MET A 178 13.86 -18.48 -9.64
N GLY A 179 12.84 -17.81 -10.17
CA GLY A 179 12.56 -17.77 -11.61
C GLY A 179 13.73 -17.30 -12.46
N SER A 180 14.56 -16.36 -11.96
CA SER A 180 15.74 -15.86 -12.69
C SER A 180 16.97 -16.77 -12.65
N ASN A 181 17.09 -17.64 -11.64
CA ASN A 181 18.24 -18.53 -11.46
C ASN A 181 17.92 -19.99 -11.83
N PHE A 182 16.69 -20.29 -12.27
CA PHE A 182 16.29 -21.62 -12.67
C PHE A 182 16.33 -21.79 -14.20
N THR A 183 17.26 -22.62 -14.66
CA THR A 183 17.27 -23.18 -16.02
C THR A 183 17.30 -24.70 -15.94
N GLY A 184 16.29 -25.39 -16.51
CA GLY A 184 16.52 -26.70 -17.13
C GLY A 184 16.13 -27.99 -16.41
N THR A 185 15.29 -28.02 -15.38
CA THR A 185 14.79 -29.30 -14.81
C THR A 185 13.27 -29.31 -14.60
N ARG A 186 12.63 -30.36 -15.12
CA ARG A 186 11.17 -30.58 -15.10
C ARG A 186 10.73 -31.08 -13.70
N TYR A 187 9.57 -30.65 -13.21
CA TYR A 187 8.92 -31.07 -11.94
C TYR A 187 9.46 -30.47 -10.61
N GLN A 188 10.32 -29.45 -10.66
CA GLN A 188 10.82 -28.81 -9.43
C GLN A 188 9.82 -27.83 -8.77
N GLY A 189 8.84 -27.31 -9.52
CA GLY A 189 7.79 -26.45 -8.98
C GLY A 189 6.95 -27.15 -7.91
N ASP A 190 6.75 -28.46 -8.08
CA ASP A 190 6.08 -29.32 -7.11
C ASP A 190 6.93 -29.45 -5.83
N ILE A 191 8.25 -29.64 -5.96
CA ILE A 191 9.20 -29.69 -4.84
C ILE A 191 9.27 -28.36 -4.08
N ILE A 192 9.22 -27.22 -4.78
CA ILE A 192 9.20 -25.89 -4.16
C ILE A 192 7.88 -25.66 -3.43
N SER A 193 6.75 -26.04 -4.04
CA SER A 193 5.44 -25.97 -3.39
C SER A 193 5.36 -26.88 -2.16
N GLU A 194 6.01 -28.04 -2.18
CA GLU A 194 6.09 -28.98 -1.04
C GLU A 194 7.03 -28.50 0.07
N ASN A 195 8.14 -27.83 -0.25
CA ASN A 195 9.16 -27.45 0.74
C ASN A 195 9.06 -25.99 1.23
N TYR A 196 8.43 -25.11 0.45
CA TYR A 196 8.29 -23.68 0.76
C TYR A 196 6.83 -23.22 0.84
N SER A 197 5.87 -24.15 0.85
CA SER A 197 4.57 -23.84 1.44
C SER A 197 4.85 -23.36 2.85
N LEU A 198 4.65 -22.06 3.07
CA LEU A 198 4.53 -21.52 4.41
C LEU A 198 3.48 -22.39 5.08
N ASP A 199 3.97 -23.25 5.96
CA ASP A 199 3.20 -24.01 6.89
C ASP A 199 2.49 -22.95 7.75
N ILE A 200 1.34 -22.48 7.25
CA ILE A 200 0.28 -21.97 8.10
C ILE A 200 -0.19 -23.22 8.83
N VAL A 201 0.63 -23.67 9.79
CA VAL A 201 0.19 -24.58 10.83
C VAL A 201 -0.83 -23.75 11.59
N LEU A 202 -2.07 -23.82 11.14
CA LEU A 202 -3.23 -23.68 12.00
C LEU A 202 -3.01 -24.74 13.09
N ARG A 203 -2.28 -24.37 14.15
CA ARG A 203 -2.35 -25.08 15.42
C ARG A 203 -3.77 -24.84 15.93
N HIS A 204 -4.71 -25.62 15.41
CA HIS A 204 -5.83 -26.08 16.19
C HIS A 204 -5.21 -26.91 17.31
N GLU A 205 -4.88 -26.25 18.41
CA GLU A 205 -4.92 -26.91 19.71
C GLU A 205 -6.39 -27.30 19.93
N ILE A 206 -6.71 -28.51 19.48
CA ILE A 206 -7.89 -29.23 19.95
C ILE A 206 -7.58 -29.57 21.41
N ASN A 207 -8.17 -28.80 22.32
CA ASN A 207 -8.59 -29.31 23.62
C ASN A 207 -10.12 -29.26 23.66
#